data_AF-A8AC51-F1
#
_entry.id   AF-A8AC51-F1
#
_cell.length_a   1.000
_cell.length_b   1.000
_cell.length_c   1.000
_cell.angle_alpha   90.00
_cell.angle_beta   90.00
_cell.angle_gamma   90.00
#
_symmetry.space_group_name_H-M   'P 1'
#
loop_
_entity.id
_entity.type
_entity.pdbx_description
1 polymer ?
#
loop_
_entity_poly.entity_id
_entity_poly.type
_entity_poly.pdbx_seq_one_letter_code
_entity_poly.pdbx_strand_id
1 'polypeptide(L)'
;MLFMMLLVFALAGATTYQFFRGRKQNLILMREYVRELERALKPVDKNYVLLGLYSGFRAEFLLNLPEVYKAEASIALMPRESLLYYPISLLTLKHDRFYLVLRLNKKVRDELHAVDPKALKYNAPELEKKLKHRISVNGKSYLVNDPRAGEAFSELLMPEVLHVSLVPETNVLYLFAKPRPGLVERIASKALKTVKAL
;
A
#
# COMPACT_ATOMS: atom_id res chain seq x y z
N MET A 1 26.16 -35.09 20.87
CA MET A 1 24.70 -35.12 21.16
C MET A 1 24.25 -33.92 22.00
N LEU A 2 24.80 -33.69 23.20
CA LEU A 2 24.43 -32.59 24.09
C LEU A 2 24.50 -31.20 23.42
N PHE A 3 25.59 -30.90 22.70
CA PHE A 3 25.76 -29.64 21.98
C PHE A 3 24.65 -29.40 20.94
N MET A 4 24.28 -30.43 20.19
CA MET A 4 23.20 -30.33 19.19
C MET A 4 21.85 -30.08 19.86
N MET A 5 21.58 -30.71 21.01
CA MET A 5 20.38 -30.44 21.79
C MET A 5 20.35 -28.99 22.27
N LEU A 6 21.47 -28.47 22.80
CA LEU A 6 21.57 -27.07 23.24
C LEU A 6 21.29 -26.09 22.08
N LEU A 7 21.81 -26.36 20.88
CA LEU A 7 21.53 -25.55 19.69
C LEU A 7 20.04 -25.56 19.31
N VAL A 8 19.41 -26.73 19.32
CA VAL A 8 17.97 -26.86 19.01
C VAL A 8 17.12 -26.11 20.05
N PHE A 9 17.44 -26.24 21.34
CA PHE A 9 16.75 -25.48 22.40
C PHE A 9 16.94 -23.98 22.26
N ALA A 10 18.16 -23.52 21.97
CA ALA A 10 18.44 -22.11 21.75
C ALA A 10 17.65 -21.57 20.54
N LEU A 11 17.62 -22.32 19.43
CA LEU A 11 16.85 -21.95 18.25
C LEU A 11 15.34 -21.90 18.54
N ALA A 12 14.81 -22.89 19.25
CA ALA A 12 13.39 -22.92 19.64
C ALA A 12 13.02 -21.75 20.55
N GLY A 13 13.88 -21.39 21.51
CA GLY A 13 13.70 -20.21 22.35
C GLY A 13 13.71 -18.92 21.52
N ALA A 14 14.67 -18.78 20.60
CA ALA A 14 14.79 -17.63 19.72
C ALA A 14 13.59 -17.47 18.78
N THR A 15 13.13 -18.55 18.14
CA THR A 15 11.95 -18.51 17.25
C THR A 15 10.69 -18.15 18.01
N THR A 16 10.50 -18.71 19.21
CA THR A 16 9.35 -18.41 20.07
C THR A 16 9.35 -16.94 20.49
N TYR A 17 10.49 -16.42 20.96
CA TYR A 17 10.62 -15.02 21.33
C TYR A 17 10.33 -14.09 20.14
N GLN A 18 10.94 -14.38 18.98
CA GLN A 18 10.72 -13.61 17.76
C GLN A 18 9.26 -13.62 17.32
N PHE A 19 8.57 -14.75 17.44
CA PHE A 19 7.15 -14.87 17.10
C PHE A 19 6.30 -13.89 17.89
N PHE A 20 6.40 -13.87 19.21
CA PHE A 20 5.60 -12.96 20.04
C PHE A 20 5.96 -11.50 19.83
N ARG A 21 7.25 -11.19 19.67
CA ARG A 21 7.72 -9.83 19.39
C ARG A 21 7.20 -9.33 18.04
N GLY A 22 7.39 -10.10 16.98
CA GLY A 22 6.96 -9.75 15.63
C GLY A 22 5.44 -9.66 15.49
N ARG A 23 4.71 -10.60 16.10
CA ARG A 23 3.23 -10.56 16.20
C ARG A 23 2.76 -9.26 16.85
N LYS A 24 3.35 -8.87 17.99
CA LYS A 24 2.99 -7.64 18.68
C LYS A 24 3.19 -6.42 17.79
N GLN A 25 4.32 -6.36 17.07
CA GLN A 25 4.62 -5.26 16.14
C GLN A 25 3.59 -5.18 15.00
N ASN A 26 3.30 -6.29 14.33
CA ASN A 26 2.33 -6.30 13.23
C ASN A 26 0.92 -5.92 13.72
N LEU A 27 0.49 -6.40 14.88
CA LEU A 27 -0.81 -6.02 15.47
C LEU A 27 -0.90 -4.52 15.78
N ILE A 28 0.18 -3.90 16.26
CA ILE A 28 0.24 -2.45 16.49
C ILE A 28 0.10 -1.71 15.16
N LEU A 29 0.85 -2.13 14.13
CA LEU A 29 0.78 -1.51 12.80
C LEU A 29 -0.62 -1.64 12.19
N MET A 30 -1.21 -2.83 12.22
CA MET A 30 -2.57 -3.05 11.70
C MET A 30 -3.58 -2.15 12.40
N ARG A 31 -3.53 -2.05 13.73
CA ARG A 31 -4.42 -1.18 14.50
C ARG A 31 -4.25 0.29 14.10
N GLU A 32 -3.02 0.75 13.96
CA GLU A 32 -2.74 2.13 13.59
C GLU A 32 -3.25 2.44 12.18
N TYR A 33 -2.97 1.56 11.21
CA TYR A 33 -3.43 1.75 9.84
C TYR A 33 -4.95 1.69 9.69
N VAL A 34 -5.63 0.84 10.45
CA VAL A 34 -7.11 0.85 10.52
C VAL A 34 -7.60 2.22 10.98
N ARG A 35 -7.05 2.76 12.07
CA ARG A 35 -7.45 4.09 12.58
C ARG A 35 -7.14 5.21 11.61
N GLU A 36 -6.01 5.16 10.93
CA GLU A 36 -5.61 6.12 9.91
C GLU A 36 -6.55 6.11 8.70
N LEU A 37 -6.91 4.92 8.21
CA LEU A 37 -7.86 4.76 7.11
C LEU A 37 -9.26 5.26 7.51
N GLU A 38 -9.75 4.89 8.69
CA GLU A 38 -11.05 5.34 9.17
C GLU A 38 -11.11 6.85 9.37
N ARG A 39 -10.05 7.47 9.90
CA ARG A 39 -9.96 8.94 10.05
C ARG A 39 -9.96 9.67 8.70
N ALA A 40 -9.19 9.16 7.73
CA ALA A 40 -9.08 9.76 6.41
C ALA A 40 -10.38 9.59 5.60
N LEU A 41 -10.92 8.38 5.56
CA LEU A 41 -12.01 8.01 4.67
C LEU A 41 -13.39 8.29 5.26
N LYS A 42 -13.52 8.30 6.60
CA LYS A 42 -14.79 8.51 7.33
C LYS A 42 -15.93 7.64 6.76
N PRO A 43 -15.77 6.31 6.74
CA PRO A 43 -16.72 5.41 6.11
C PRO A 43 -18.08 5.39 6.83
N VAL A 44 -19.15 5.22 6.05
CA VAL A 44 -20.50 4.97 6.58
C VAL A 44 -20.64 3.52 7.02
N ASP A 45 -20.05 2.61 6.24
CA ASP A 45 -19.98 1.19 6.57
C ASP A 45 -18.58 0.64 6.25
N LYS A 46 -18.17 -0.38 6.99
CA LYS A 46 -16.82 -0.95 6.93
C LYS A 46 -16.84 -2.46 7.12
N ASN A 47 -16.15 -3.17 6.23
CA ASN A 47 -15.92 -4.59 6.34
C ASN A 47 -14.41 -4.89 6.31
N TYR A 48 -13.96 -5.83 7.15
CA TYR A 48 -12.55 -6.20 7.25
C TYR A 48 -12.36 -7.70 7.10
N VAL A 49 -11.37 -8.08 6.28
CA VAL A 49 -10.89 -9.45 6.12
C VAL A 49 -9.43 -9.51 6.53
N LEU A 50 -9.12 -10.31 7.55
CA LEU A 50 -7.73 -10.50 7.99
C LEU A 50 -6.96 -11.39 7.02
N LEU A 51 -5.71 -11.02 6.74
CA LEU A 51 -4.78 -11.81 5.94
C LEU A 51 -3.79 -12.51 6.88
N GLY A 52 -3.84 -13.84 6.97
CA GLY A 52 -2.87 -14.61 7.76
C GLY A 52 -2.82 -14.24 9.25
N LEU A 53 -3.94 -13.79 9.83
CA LEU A 53 -4.13 -13.21 11.17
C LEU A 53 -3.30 -11.94 11.47
N TYR A 54 -2.00 -11.95 11.19
CA TYR A 54 -1.04 -10.86 11.50
C TYR A 54 -0.30 -10.35 10.26
N SER A 55 -0.58 -10.90 9.08
CA SER A 55 0.08 -10.51 7.82
C SER A 55 -0.61 -9.34 7.13
N GLY A 56 -1.61 -8.73 7.78
CA GLY A 56 -2.33 -7.56 7.29
C GLY A 56 -3.82 -7.80 7.14
N PHE A 57 -4.47 -6.99 6.30
CA PHE A 57 -5.92 -7.03 6.12
C PHE A 57 -6.33 -6.44 4.76
N ARG A 58 -7.54 -6.79 4.33
CA ARG A 58 -8.31 -6.06 3.33
C ARG A 58 -9.48 -5.37 4.03
N ALA A 59 -9.73 -4.13 3.68
CA ALA A 59 -10.83 -3.34 4.19
C ALA A 59 -11.65 -2.82 3.01
N GLU A 60 -12.97 -2.96 3.12
CA GLU A 60 -13.91 -2.35 2.21
C GLU A 60 -14.70 -1.29 2.98
N PHE A 61 -14.79 -0.11 2.39
CA PHE A 61 -15.40 1.07 2.98
C PHE A 61 -16.47 1.61 2.04
N LEU A 62 -17.70 1.73 2.51
CA LEU A 62 -18.74 2.49 1.82
C LEU A 62 -18.64 3.95 2.24
N LEU A 63 -18.57 4.84 1.25
CA LEU A 63 -18.41 6.27 1.44
C LEU A 63 -19.66 7.00 0.95
N ASN A 64 -20.09 8.01 1.68
CA ASN A 64 -21.16 8.90 1.25
C ASN A 64 -20.56 10.22 0.76
N LEU A 65 -19.77 10.14 -0.32
CA LEU A 65 -19.16 11.30 -0.97
C LEU A 65 -19.67 11.41 -2.42
N PRO A 66 -19.89 12.62 -2.95
CA PRO A 66 -20.35 12.81 -4.32
C PRO A 66 -19.43 12.19 -5.37
N GLU A 67 -18.12 12.13 -5.09
CA GLU A 67 -17.11 11.68 -6.06
C GLU A 67 -16.71 10.21 -5.91
N VAL A 68 -16.85 9.64 -4.69
CA VAL A 68 -16.41 8.28 -4.36
C VAL A 68 -17.48 7.58 -3.53
N TYR A 69 -17.98 6.44 -4.00
CA TYR A 69 -18.97 5.64 -3.24
C TYR A 69 -18.34 4.48 -2.47
N LYS A 70 -17.16 4.01 -2.88
CA LYS A 70 -16.47 2.88 -2.25
C LYS A 70 -14.96 3.07 -2.25
N ALA A 71 -14.32 2.73 -1.15
CA ALA A 71 -12.87 2.59 -1.06
C ALA A 71 -12.49 1.17 -0.63
N GLU A 72 -11.49 0.58 -1.28
CA GLU A 72 -10.94 -0.72 -0.93
C GLU A 72 -9.46 -0.51 -0.56
N ALA A 73 -9.10 -0.84 0.67
CA ALA A 73 -7.74 -0.73 1.17
C ALA A 73 -7.18 -2.12 1.46
N SER A 74 -5.97 -2.41 1.00
CA SER A 74 -5.27 -3.66 1.34
C SER A 74 -3.91 -3.32 1.93
N ILE A 75 -3.64 -3.85 3.12
CA ILE A 75 -2.32 -3.81 3.74
C ILE A 75 -1.79 -5.24 3.84
N ALA A 76 -0.57 -5.43 3.34
CA ALA A 76 0.20 -6.65 3.54
C ALA A 76 1.48 -6.30 4.30
N LEU A 77 1.64 -6.91 5.47
CA LEU A 77 2.79 -6.73 6.34
C LEU A 77 3.80 -7.85 6.13
N MET A 78 5.08 -7.50 6.23
CA MET A 78 6.15 -8.48 6.29
C MET A 78 5.98 -9.38 7.52
N PRO A 79 6.36 -10.67 7.41
CA PRO A 79 6.12 -11.69 8.43
C PRO A 79 7.16 -11.59 9.56
N ARG A 80 7.10 -10.48 10.31
CA ARG A 80 8.04 -10.17 11.41
C ARG A 80 8.04 -11.23 12.50
N GLU A 81 6.96 -11.99 12.64
CA GLU A 81 6.84 -13.11 13.56
C GLU A 81 7.72 -14.32 13.18
N SER A 82 8.12 -14.45 11.92
CA SER A 82 8.94 -15.58 11.48
C SER A 82 10.42 -15.25 11.51
N LEU A 83 11.16 -15.80 12.48
CA LEU A 83 12.61 -15.59 12.60
C LEU A 83 13.38 -15.99 11.34
N LEU A 84 13.01 -17.10 10.73
CA LEU A 84 13.73 -17.67 9.58
C LEU A 84 13.28 -17.05 8.25
N TYR A 85 11.99 -16.72 8.11
CA TYR A 85 11.44 -16.23 6.85
C TYR A 85 11.49 -14.71 6.72
N TYR A 86 11.54 -13.96 7.83
CA TYR A 86 11.61 -12.50 7.79
C TYR A 86 12.86 -11.97 7.07
N PRO A 87 14.08 -12.51 7.28
CA PRO A 87 15.27 -12.10 6.51
C PRO A 87 15.10 -12.31 4.99
N ILE A 88 14.50 -13.43 4.59
CA ILE A 88 14.21 -13.73 3.17
C ILE A 88 13.21 -12.71 2.61
N SER A 89 12.20 -12.34 3.40
CA SER A 89 11.19 -11.34 3.04
C SER A 89 11.80 -9.94 2.88
N LEU A 90 12.79 -9.56 3.70
CA LEU A 90 13.51 -8.29 3.57
C LEU A 90 14.30 -8.20 2.26
N LEU A 91 14.84 -9.31 1.76
CA LEU A 91 15.58 -9.34 0.50
C LEU A 91 14.65 -9.32 -0.72
N THR A 92 13.52 -10.04 -0.64
CA THR A 92 12.59 -10.25 -1.76
C THR A 92 11.50 -9.18 -1.83
N LEU A 93 10.72 -8.99 -0.76
CA LEU A 93 9.61 -8.04 -0.69
C LEU A 93 10.05 -6.62 -0.34
N LYS A 94 11.13 -6.49 0.45
CA LYS A 94 11.78 -5.24 0.90
C LYS A 94 10.98 -4.38 1.88
N HIS A 95 9.66 -4.30 1.74
CA HIS A 95 8.82 -3.46 2.58
C HIS A 95 7.38 -3.99 2.66
N ASP A 96 6.65 -3.49 3.66
CA ASP A 96 5.19 -3.64 3.74
C ASP A 96 4.51 -2.96 2.53
N ARG A 97 3.29 -3.35 2.23
CA ARG A 97 2.56 -2.92 1.03
C ARG A 97 1.20 -2.35 1.41
N PHE A 98 0.88 -1.19 0.86
CA PHE A 98 -0.42 -0.55 1.00
C PHE A 98 -0.99 -0.26 -0.37
N TYR A 99 -2.18 -0.81 -0.62
CA TYR A 99 -2.97 -0.57 -1.81
C TYR A 99 -4.24 0.17 -1.42
N LEU A 100 -4.62 1.17 -2.19
CA LEU A 100 -5.88 1.89 -2.06
C LEU A 100 -6.55 1.98 -3.42
N VAL A 101 -7.82 1.61 -3.48
CA VAL A 101 -8.67 1.73 -4.67
C VAL A 101 -9.86 2.58 -4.30
N LEU A 102 -10.05 3.70 -4.97
CA LEU A 102 -11.23 4.54 -4.85
C LEU A 102 -12.12 4.31 -6.07
N ARG A 103 -13.34 3.82 -5.87
CA ARG A 103 -14.33 3.65 -6.92
C ARG A 103 -15.15 4.93 -7.07
N LEU A 104 -15.15 5.45 -8.29
CA LEU A 104 -15.63 6.80 -8.57
C LEU A 104 -17.09 6.78 -9.02
N ASN A 105 -17.85 7.81 -8.64
CA ASN A 105 -19.21 8.03 -9.13
C ASN A 105 -19.23 8.62 -10.54
N LYS A 106 -18.29 9.53 -10.82
CA LYS A 106 -18.13 10.14 -12.15
C LYS A 106 -17.25 9.26 -13.02
N LYS A 107 -17.58 9.17 -14.31
CA LYS A 107 -16.79 8.43 -15.29
C LYS A 107 -15.54 9.22 -15.66
N VAL A 108 -14.37 8.61 -15.44
CA VAL A 108 -13.09 9.16 -15.92
C VAL A 108 -12.99 9.00 -17.44
N ARG A 109 -12.45 10.01 -18.11
CA ARG A 109 -12.24 10.01 -19.56
C ARG A 109 -10.82 9.58 -19.97
N ASP A 110 -9.82 10.05 -19.24
CA ASP A 110 -8.41 9.84 -19.57
C ASP A 110 -7.78 8.74 -18.70
N GLU A 111 -7.00 7.85 -19.33
CA GLU A 111 -6.15 6.89 -18.62
C GLU A 111 -4.84 7.58 -18.23
N LEU A 112 -4.55 7.68 -16.94
CA LEU A 112 -3.34 8.31 -16.41
C LEU A 112 -2.61 7.35 -15.47
N HIS A 113 -1.29 7.24 -15.62
CA HIS A 113 -0.43 6.39 -14.80
C HIS A 113 0.83 7.15 -14.41
N ALA A 114 1.25 6.98 -13.16
CA ALA A 114 2.54 7.43 -12.65
C ALA A 114 3.18 6.34 -11.80
N VAL A 115 4.33 5.83 -12.23
CA VAL A 115 5.01 4.67 -11.64
C VAL A 115 6.44 5.03 -11.27
N ASP A 116 6.88 4.64 -10.08
CA ASP A 116 8.29 4.70 -9.69
C ASP A 116 9.10 3.76 -10.60
N PRO A 117 10.14 4.23 -11.30
CA PRO A 117 10.96 3.40 -12.18
C PRO A 117 11.51 2.15 -11.48
N LYS A 118 11.84 2.26 -10.19
CA LYS A 118 12.35 1.13 -9.40
C LYS A 118 11.25 0.09 -9.13
N ALA A 119 10.00 0.51 -9.12
CA ALA A 119 8.81 -0.30 -8.82
C ALA A 119 8.20 -0.96 -10.07
N LEU A 120 8.50 -0.44 -11.26
CA LEU A 120 7.88 -0.86 -12.52
C LEU A 120 7.95 -2.38 -12.74
N LYS A 121 9.16 -2.96 -12.68
CA LYS A 121 9.40 -4.37 -13.03
C LYS A 121 8.60 -5.38 -12.20
N TYR A 122 8.27 -5.07 -10.95
CA TYR A 122 7.62 -6.01 -10.04
C TYR A 122 6.19 -5.62 -9.64
N ASN A 123 5.70 -4.43 -10.00
CA ASN A 123 4.32 -4.02 -9.71
C ASN A 123 3.47 -3.72 -10.93
N ALA A 124 4.07 -3.31 -12.05
CA ALA A 124 3.33 -2.95 -13.26
C ALA A 124 4.14 -3.23 -14.54
N PRO A 125 4.74 -4.43 -14.72
CA PRO A 125 5.55 -4.74 -15.89
C PRO A 125 4.79 -4.55 -17.21
N GLU A 126 3.48 -4.76 -17.21
CA GLU A 126 2.59 -4.54 -18.35
C GLU A 126 2.54 -3.08 -18.83
N LEU A 127 2.87 -2.11 -17.97
CA LEU A 127 2.86 -0.69 -18.31
C LEU A 127 4.17 -0.21 -18.96
N GLU A 128 5.22 -1.03 -19.02
CA GLU A 128 6.54 -0.62 -19.50
C GLU A 128 6.50 0.02 -20.89
N LYS A 129 5.65 -0.48 -21.79
CA LYS A 129 5.47 0.07 -23.14
C LYS A 129 4.60 1.33 -23.19
N LYS A 130 3.74 1.55 -22.19
CA LYS A 130 2.81 2.69 -22.10
C LYS A 130 3.47 3.94 -21.50
N LEU A 131 4.43 3.77 -20.59
CA LEU A 131 5.05 4.86 -19.85
C LEU A 131 6.20 5.49 -20.64
N LYS A 132 5.89 6.52 -21.44
CA LYS A 132 6.85 7.14 -22.39
C LYS A 132 7.59 8.36 -21.83
N HIS A 133 7.09 8.96 -20.76
CA HIS A 133 7.61 10.22 -20.23
C HIS A 133 8.19 10.03 -18.84
N ARG A 134 9.15 10.88 -18.47
CA ARG A 134 9.70 10.95 -17.13
C ARG A 134 9.44 12.34 -16.56
N ILE A 135 8.87 12.38 -15.36
CA ILE A 135 8.62 13.61 -14.61
C ILE A 135 9.36 13.55 -13.27
N SER A 136 9.62 14.71 -12.67
CA SER A 136 10.18 14.82 -11.32
C SER A 136 9.20 15.56 -10.43
N VAL A 137 8.74 14.90 -9.36
CA VAL A 137 7.80 15.47 -8.40
C VAL A 137 8.33 15.21 -7.00
N ASN A 138 8.40 16.26 -6.16
CA ASN A 138 8.91 16.18 -4.80
C ASN A 138 10.29 15.51 -4.68
N GLY A 139 11.20 15.82 -5.62
CA GLY A 139 12.57 15.28 -5.64
C GLY A 139 12.68 13.81 -6.07
N LYS A 140 11.60 13.19 -6.52
CA LYS A 140 11.57 11.80 -7.02
C LYS A 140 11.08 11.74 -8.46
N SER A 141 11.77 10.93 -9.27
CA SER A 141 11.38 10.70 -10.66
C SER A 141 10.28 9.64 -10.79
N TYR A 142 9.31 9.89 -11.65
CA TYR A 142 8.26 8.94 -12.03
C TYR A 142 8.23 8.77 -13.55
N LEU A 143 7.84 7.58 -13.99
CA LEU A 143 7.48 7.29 -15.37
C LEU A 143 5.97 7.48 -15.54
N VAL A 144 5.55 8.20 -16.56
CA VAL A 144 4.13 8.47 -16.85
C VAL A 144 3.79 8.16 -18.29
N ASN A 145 2.53 7.81 -18.54
CA ASN A 145 2.01 7.63 -19.90
C ASN A 145 1.67 8.98 -20.57
N ASP A 146 1.26 9.97 -19.79
CA ASP A 146 0.92 11.33 -20.22
C ASP A 146 1.49 12.33 -19.20
N PRO A 147 2.17 13.42 -19.62
CA PRO A 147 2.67 14.45 -18.70
C PRO A 147 1.62 15.02 -17.75
N ARG A 148 0.34 15.07 -18.15
CA ARG A 148 -0.79 15.51 -17.32
C ARG A 148 -0.94 14.69 -16.03
N ALA A 149 -0.47 13.45 -16.01
CA ALA A 149 -0.47 12.62 -14.80
C ALA A 149 0.39 13.25 -13.68
N GLY A 150 1.44 13.99 -14.02
CA GLY A 150 2.28 14.68 -13.04
C GLY A 150 1.55 15.80 -12.32
N GLU A 151 0.74 16.55 -13.04
CA GLU A 151 -0.10 17.61 -12.49
C GLU A 151 -1.25 17.02 -11.68
N ALA A 152 -1.99 16.07 -12.26
CA ALA A 152 -3.14 15.41 -11.65
C ALA A 152 -2.79 14.71 -10.32
N PHE A 153 -1.62 14.09 -10.24
CA PHE A 153 -1.18 13.35 -9.06
C PHE A 153 -0.13 14.10 -8.22
N SER A 154 0.12 15.38 -8.50
CA SER A 154 1.19 16.16 -7.85
C SER A 154 1.21 16.06 -6.31
N GLU A 155 0.03 16.09 -5.68
CA GLU A 155 -0.09 15.92 -4.23
C GLU A 155 0.21 14.49 -3.75
N LEU A 156 -0.11 13.47 -4.55
CA LEU A 156 0.07 12.05 -4.23
C LEU A 156 1.49 11.56 -4.47
N LEU A 157 2.19 12.10 -5.47
CA LEU A 157 3.52 11.65 -5.86
C LEU A 157 4.57 12.06 -4.80
N MET A 158 4.86 11.13 -3.90
CA MET A 158 5.81 11.29 -2.79
C MET A 158 6.71 10.05 -2.65
N PRO A 159 7.87 10.12 -1.96
CA PRO A 159 8.88 9.06 -1.97
C PRO A 159 8.37 7.63 -1.70
N GLU A 160 7.36 7.47 -0.87
CA GLU A 160 6.76 6.20 -0.49
C GLU A 160 5.70 5.69 -1.46
N VAL A 161 5.16 6.54 -2.34
CA VAL A 161 4.21 6.16 -3.37
C VAL A 161 4.98 5.58 -4.57
N LEU A 162 4.55 4.41 -5.01
CA LEU A 162 5.22 3.60 -6.01
C LEU A 162 4.43 3.53 -7.32
N HIS A 163 3.10 3.62 -7.25
CA HIS A 163 2.24 3.64 -8.42
C HIS A 163 0.94 4.39 -8.07
N VAL A 164 0.53 5.32 -8.92
CA VAL A 164 -0.82 5.90 -8.94
C VAL A 164 -1.37 5.77 -10.33
N SER A 165 -2.63 5.36 -10.46
CA SER A 165 -3.31 5.32 -11.75
C SER A 165 -4.76 5.72 -11.64
N LEU A 166 -5.28 6.20 -12.77
CA LEU A 166 -6.66 6.53 -12.99
C LEU A 166 -7.07 5.84 -14.29
N VAL A 167 -7.99 4.88 -14.20
CA VAL A 167 -8.30 3.97 -15.31
C VAL A 167 -9.79 4.09 -15.68
N PRO A 168 -10.13 4.59 -16.89
CA PRO A 168 -11.51 4.74 -17.36
C PRO A 168 -12.32 3.44 -17.39
N GLU A 169 -11.66 2.32 -17.74
CA GLU A 169 -12.31 1.01 -17.89
C GLU A 169 -12.91 0.50 -16.58
N THR A 170 -12.15 0.57 -15.50
CA THR A 170 -12.59 0.15 -14.16
C THR A 170 -13.20 1.28 -13.34
N ASN A 171 -13.07 2.52 -13.83
CA ASN A 171 -13.49 3.75 -13.18
C ASN A 171 -12.98 3.90 -11.74
N VAL A 172 -11.69 3.64 -11.54
CA VAL A 172 -11.04 3.73 -10.23
C VAL A 172 -9.80 4.60 -10.27
N LEU A 173 -9.53 5.25 -9.13
CA LEU A 173 -8.20 5.70 -8.77
C LEU A 173 -7.52 4.58 -7.96
N TYR A 174 -6.41 4.06 -8.47
CA TYR A 174 -5.59 3.07 -7.79
C TYR A 174 -4.30 3.71 -7.26
N LEU A 175 -3.88 3.28 -6.07
CA LEU A 175 -2.62 3.70 -5.47
C LEU A 175 -1.92 2.51 -4.82
N PHE A 176 -0.61 2.44 -5.01
CA PHE A 176 0.29 1.54 -4.30
C PHE A 176 1.43 2.32 -3.64
N ALA A 177 1.64 2.08 -2.35
CA ALA A 177 2.65 2.76 -1.55
C ALA A 177 3.25 1.86 -0.46
N LYS A 178 4.34 2.35 0.14
CA LYS A 178 4.92 1.79 1.36
C LYS A 178 4.20 2.41 2.57
N PRO A 179 3.46 1.63 3.38
CA PRO A 179 2.78 2.18 4.54
C PRO A 179 3.79 2.54 5.64
N ARG A 180 3.49 3.62 6.35
CA ARG A 180 4.16 4.06 7.58
C ARG A 180 3.12 4.71 8.48
N PRO A 181 3.24 4.61 9.81
CA PRO A 181 2.36 5.34 10.72
C PRO A 181 2.33 6.84 10.39
N GLY A 182 1.14 7.43 10.36
CA GLY A 182 0.82 8.79 9.93
C GLY A 182 0.76 9.00 8.41
N LEU A 183 1.34 8.10 7.62
CA LEU A 183 1.41 8.26 6.16
C LEU A 183 0.20 7.68 5.45
N VAL A 184 -0.41 6.61 5.98
CA VAL A 184 -1.60 5.98 5.37
C VAL A 184 -2.77 6.97 5.39
N GLU A 185 -2.98 7.66 6.51
CA GLU A 185 -4.00 8.71 6.64
C GLU A 185 -3.75 9.85 5.64
N ARG A 186 -2.49 10.30 5.55
CA ARG A 186 -2.09 11.39 4.65
C ARG A 186 -2.31 11.02 3.18
N ILE A 187 -1.94 9.81 2.78
CA ILE A 187 -2.12 9.31 1.42
C ILE A 187 -3.61 9.19 1.08
N ALA A 188 -4.40 8.54 1.94
CA ALA A 188 -5.83 8.37 1.71
C ALA A 188 -6.58 9.71 1.63
N SER A 189 -6.24 10.66 2.51
CA SER A 189 -6.81 12.01 2.48
C SER A 189 -6.47 12.76 1.20
N LYS A 190 -5.22 12.67 0.73
CA LYS A 190 -4.80 13.27 -0.53
C LYS A 190 -5.46 12.60 -1.73
N ALA A 191 -5.66 11.28 -1.70
CA ALA A 191 -6.34 10.56 -2.78
C ALA A 191 -7.79 11.05 -2.93
N LEU A 192 -8.51 11.23 -1.82
CA LEU A 192 -9.85 11.83 -1.85
C LEU A 192 -9.84 13.27 -2.38
N LYS A 193 -8.85 14.08 -2.01
CA LYS A 193 -8.71 15.45 -2.54
C LYS A 193 -8.43 15.47 -4.05
N THR A 194 -7.54 14.61 -4.52
CA THR A 194 -7.23 14.46 -5.94
C THR A 194 -8.49 14.11 -6.72
N VAL A 195 -9.28 13.15 -6.24
CA VAL A 195 -10.54 12.78 -6.91
C VAL A 195 -11.56 13.93 -6.95
N LYS A 196 -11.60 14.78 -5.91
CA LYS A 196 -12.47 15.97 -5.89
C LYS A 196 -12.09 17.05 -6.91
N ALA A 197 -10.82 17.06 -7.32
CA ALA A 197 -10.29 18.03 -8.28
C ALA A 197 -10.38 17.54 -9.76
N LEU A 198 -10.74 16.27 -9.97
CA LEU A 198 -10.99 15.68 -11.30
C LEU A 198 -12.42 15.94 -11.78
#